data_AF-A0A9D6KWN4-F1
#
_entry.id   AF-A0A9D6KWN4-F1
#
_cell.length_a   1.000
_cell.length_b   1.000
_cell.length_c   1.000
_cell.angle_alpha   90.00
_cell.angle_beta   90.00
_cell.angle_gamma   90.00
#
_symmetry.space_group_name_H-M   'P 1'
#
loop_
_entity.id
_entity.type
_entity.pdbx_description
1 polymer ?
#
loop_
_entity_poly.entity_id
_entity_poly.type
_entity_poly.pdbx_seq_one_letter_code
_entity_poly.pdbx_strand_id
1 'polypeptide(L)'
;MALDWRKFAKSTASVPYVCVRCRRSFKRRVDWPLPETLPCSHCGAEAIRVSTKFKPPPRQKLDQWEKVSLLLRAGYRFESVNDDYPKTLAELPKFLANNQPRSIKPYDN
;
A
#
# COMPACT_ATOMS: atom_id res chain seq x y z
N MET A 1 -38.86 5.06 -7.19
CA MET A 1 -37.81 5.10 -8.23
C MET A 1 -36.67 4.21 -7.78
N ALA A 2 -36.54 3.03 -8.37
CA ALA A 2 -35.45 2.12 -8.06
C ALA A 2 -34.15 2.70 -8.62
N LEU A 3 -33.15 2.91 -7.75
CA LEU A 3 -31.80 3.27 -8.17
C LEU A 3 -31.26 2.16 -9.07
N ASP A 4 -31.11 2.47 -10.36
CA ASP A 4 -30.53 1.58 -11.35
C ASP A 4 -29.02 1.43 -11.09
N TRP A 5 -28.68 0.42 -10.30
CA TRP A 5 -27.30 0.07 -9.96
C TRP A 5 -26.48 -0.44 -11.17
N ARG A 6 -27.10 -0.72 -12.32
CA ARG A 6 -26.37 -1.13 -13.54
C ARG A 6 -25.53 0.00 -14.14
N LYS A 7 -25.61 1.22 -13.61
CA LYS A 7 -24.78 2.37 -13.97
C LYS A 7 -23.45 2.48 -13.20
N PHE A 8 -23.04 1.47 -12.43
CA PHE A 8 -21.63 1.32 -12.01
C PHE A 8 -20.78 0.87 -13.21
N ALA A 9 -20.62 1.76 -14.19
CA ALA A 9 -19.58 1.60 -15.22
C ALA A 9 -18.26 1.32 -14.51
N LYS A 10 -17.51 0.29 -14.96
CA LYS A 10 -16.20 -0.10 -14.42
C LYS A 10 -15.34 1.15 -14.24
N SER A 11 -15.30 1.70 -13.03
CA SER A 11 -14.48 2.86 -12.74
C SER A 11 -13.05 2.34 -12.56
N THR A 12 -12.12 2.91 -13.30
CA THR A 12 -10.69 2.62 -13.09
C THR A 12 -10.09 3.70 -12.21
N ALA A 13 -9.29 3.32 -11.22
CA ALA A 13 -8.50 4.26 -10.43
C ALA A 13 -6.99 4.01 -10.62
N SER A 14 -6.19 5.08 -10.58
CA SER A 14 -4.73 4.98 -10.61
C SER A 14 -4.20 4.95 -9.19
N VAL A 15 -3.82 3.76 -8.70
CA VAL A 15 -3.41 3.56 -7.31
C VAL A 15 -1.97 3.05 -7.21
N PRO A 16 -1.23 3.41 -6.16
CA PRO A 16 0.16 3.02 -6.02
C PRO A 16 0.29 1.60 -5.45
N TYR A 17 1.28 0.89 -5.97
CA TYR A 17 1.70 -0.43 -5.52
C TYR A 17 3.19 -0.44 -5.22
N VAL A 18 3.57 -1.25 -4.25
CA VAL A 18 4.94 -1.40 -3.78
C VAL A 18 5.38 -2.84 -3.94
N CYS A 19 6.45 -3.07 -4.69
CA CYS A 19 7.12 -4.36 -4.74
C CYS A 19 8.38 -4.30 -3.88
N VAL A 20 8.36 -5.02 -2.77
CA VAL A 20 9.49 -5.09 -1.83
C VAL A 20 10.66 -5.89 -2.38
N ARG A 21 10.40 -6.88 -3.27
CA ARG A 21 11.46 -7.68 -3.90
C ARG A 21 12.39 -6.82 -4.76
N CYS A 22 11.84 -6.00 -5.65
CA CYS A 22 12.63 -5.14 -6.52
C CYS A 22 12.84 -3.73 -5.98
N ARG A 23 12.25 -3.41 -4.82
CA ARG A 23 12.33 -2.14 -4.09
C ARG A 23 11.86 -0.97 -4.95
N ARG A 24 10.64 -1.10 -5.49
CA ARG A 24 10.01 -0.09 -6.36
C ARG A 24 8.58 0.21 -5.94
N SER A 25 8.20 1.46 -6.08
CA SER A 25 6.81 1.92 -6.05
C SER A 25 6.41 2.37 -7.46
N PHE A 26 5.20 2.01 -7.88
CA PHE A 26 4.66 2.37 -9.19
C PHE A 26 3.13 2.51 -9.12
N LYS A 27 2.55 3.30 -10.01
CA LYS A 27 1.09 3.43 -10.12
C LYS A 27 0.54 2.44 -11.15
N ARG A 28 -0.64 1.87 -10.88
CA ARG A 28 -1.40 1.06 -11.84
C ARG A 28 -2.83 1.57 -11.90
N ARG A 29 -3.36 1.68 -13.13
CA ARG A 29 -4.81 1.75 -13.33
C ARG A 29 -5.39 0.36 -13.11
N VAL A 30 -6.36 0.27 -12.24
CA VAL A 30 -7.07 -0.96 -11.88
C VAL A 30 -8.56 -0.67 -11.80
N ASP A 31 -9.38 -1.65 -12.16
CA ASP A 31 -10.84 -1.58 -12.02
C ASP A 31 -11.26 -1.66 -10.55
N TRP A 32 -12.46 -1.16 -10.25
CA TRP A 32 -13.12 -1.42 -8.98
C TRP A 32 -13.71 -2.85 -8.92
N PRO A 33 -13.60 -3.54 -7.76
CA PRO A 33 -12.92 -3.13 -6.54
C PRO A 33 -11.39 -3.15 -6.67
N LEU A 34 -10.74 -2.17 -6.04
CA LEU A 34 -9.29 -1.99 -6.13
C LEU A 34 -8.56 -3.21 -5.54
N PRO A 35 -7.76 -3.95 -6.33
CA PRO A 35 -7.06 -5.13 -5.84
C PRO A 35 -6.03 -4.76 -4.76
N GLU A 36 -5.89 -5.60 -3.75
CA GLU A 36 -4.88 -5.41 -2.71
C GLU A 36 -3.47 -5.75 -3.19
N THR A 37 -3.35 -6.73 -4.08
CA THR A 37 -2.07 -7.14 -4.66
C THR A 37 -2.16 -7.33 -6.16
N LEU A 38 -1.03 -7.20 -6.84
CA LEU A 38 -0.90 -7.51 -8.26
C LEU A 38 0.55 -7.89 -8.62
N PRO A 39 0.78 -8.53 -9.78
CA PRO A 39 2.14 -8.79 -10.26
C PRO A 39 2.91 -7.51 -10.57
N CYS A 40 4.13 -7.40 -10.05
CA CYS A 40 5.04 -6.31 -10.34
C CYS A 40 5.42 -6.30 -11.82
N SER A 41 5.20 -5.17 -12.50
CA SER A 41 5.61 -4.95 -13.90
C SER A 41 7.10 -5.12 -14.15
N HIS A 42 7.94 -5.02 -13.12
CA HIS A 42 9.39 -5.03 -13.27
C HIS A 42 10.04 -6.38 -12.98
N CYS A 43 9.45 -7.21 -12.12
CA CYS A 43 10.08 -8.45 -11.67
C CYS A 43 9.13 -9.63 -11.48
N GLY A 44 7.83 -9.46 -11.80
CA GLY A 44 6.80 -10.48 -11.69
C GLY A 44 6.38 -10.84 -10.26
N ALA A 45 7.14 -10.44 -9.24
CA ALA A 45 6.78 -10.71 -7.85
C ALA A 45 5.56 -9.91 -7.39
N GLU A 46 4.95 -10.34 -6.30
CA GLU A 46 3.82 -9.63 -5.71
C GLU A 46 4.17 -8.17 -5.36
N ALA A 47 3.27 -7.27 -5.72
CA ALA A 47 3.28 -5.88 -5.32
C ALA A 47 2.00 -5.57 -4.54
N ILE A 48 2.13 -4.87 -3.43
CA ILE A 48 1.05 -4.62 -2.48
C ILE A 48 0.57 -3.18 -2.65
N ARG A 49 -0.74 -2.97 -2.70
CA ARG A 49 -1.37 -1.65 -2.77
C ARG A 49 -1.01 -0.85 -1.53
N VAL A 50 -0.72 0.43 -1.71
CA VAL A 50 -0.46 1.36 -0.60
C VAL A 50 -1.28 2.63 -0.79
N SER A 51 -1.26 3.51 0.20
CA SER A 51 -1.84 4.85 0.10
C SER A 51 -1.08 5.73 -0.90
N THR A 52 -1.78 6.70 -1.49
CA THR A 52 -1.21 7.77 -2.32
C THR A 52 -0.18 8.64 -1.58
N LYS A 53 -0.22 8.62 -0.24
CA LYS A 53 0.72 9.32 0.64
C LYS A 53 2.05 8.58 0.84
N PHE A 54 2.16 7.33 0.39
CA PHE A 54 3.38 6.54 0.55
C PHE A 54 4.56 7.19 -0.18
N LYS A 55 5.63 7.48 0.56
CA LYS A 55 6.90 7.96 0.01
C LYS A 55 7.91 6.81 0.01
N PRO A 56 8.27 6.24 -1.15
CA PRO A 56 9.20 5.13 -1.21
C PRO A 56 10.60 5.56 -0.72
N PRO A 57 11.27 4.76 0.11
CA PRO A 57 12.68 4.99 0.44
C PRO A 57 13.56 4.91 -0.81
N PRO A 58 14.75 5.53 -0.81
CA PRO A 58 15.75 5.30 -1.84
C PRO A 58 16.02 3.80 -2.01
N ARG A 59 16.13 3.32 -3.25
CA ARG A 59 16.25 1.88 -3.55
C ARG A 59 17.38 1.20 -2.78
N GLN A 60 18.48 1.91 -2.54
CA GLN A 60 19.68 1.39 -1.86
C GLN A 60 19.54 1.26 -0.34
N LYS A 61 18.54 1.90 0.30
CA LYS A 61 18.31 1.87 1.75
C LYS A 61 17.65 0.56 2.19
N LEU A 62 18.43 -0.52 2.26
CA LEU A 62 17.98 -1.87 2.55
C LEU A 62 17.21 -1.98 3.87
N ASP A 63 17.71 -1.34 4.91
CA ASP A 63 17.11 -1.24 6.24
C ASP A 63 15.69 -0.64 6.19
N GLN A 64 15.52 0.43 5.40
CA GLN A 64 14.22 1.07 5.24
C GLN A 64 13.26 0.20 4.42
N TRP A 65 13.77 -0.53 3.43
CA TRP A 65 12.96 -1.46 2.63
C TRP A 65 12.53 -2.70 3.41
N GLU A 66 13.37 -3.19 4.32
CA GLU A 66 13.01 -4.25 5.25
C GLU A 66 11.89 -3.79 6.19
N LYS A 67 11.97 -2.56 6.71
CA LYS A 67 10.91 -1.96 7.54
C LYS A 67 9.60 -1.89 6.77
N VAL A 68 9.63 -1.41 5.54
CA VAL A 68 8.46 -1.36 4.65
C VAL A 68 7.89 -2.77 4.46
N SER A 69 8.74 -3.76 4.19
CA SER A 69 8.30 -5.15 4.02
C SER A 69 7.58 -5.69 5.25
N LEU A 70 8.10 -5.45 6.45
CA LEU A 70 7.49 -5.93 7.69
C LEU A 70 6.18 -5.19 7.99
N LEU A 71 6.11 -3.88 7.80
CA LEU A 71 4.88 -3.10 7.93
C LEU A 71 3.79 -3.59 6.96
N LEU A 72 4.13 -3.83 5.69
CA LEU A 72 3.19 -4.34 4.70
C LEU A 72 2.66 -5.74 5.07
N ARG A 73 3.54 -6.63 5.55
CA ARG A 73 3.17 -7.97 6.04
C ARG A 73 2.28 -7.91 7.29
N ALA A 74 2.51 -6.93 8.15
CA ALA A 74 1.65 -6.65 9.31
C ALA A 74 0.33 -5.95 8.94
N GLY A 75 0.05 -5.72 7.65
CA GLY A 75 -1.22 -5.15 7.18
C GLY A 75 -1.23 -3.63 7.05
N TYR A 76 -0.13 -2.93 7.34
CA TYR A 76 -0.07 -1.48 7.16
C TYR A 76 -0.03 -1.08 5.70
N ARG A 77 -0.60 0.09 5.39
CA ARG A 77 -0.76 0.59 4.02
C ARG A 77 -0.37 2.08 3.87
N PHE A 78 0.22 2.67 4.91
CA PHE A 78 0.76 4.04 4.93
C PHE A 78 -0.31 5.14 4.70
N GLU A 79 -1.48 5.00 5.33
CA GLU A 79 -2.65 5.86 5.08
C GLU A 79 -2.54 7.29 5.62
N SER A 80 -1.90 7.49 6.77
CA SER A 80 -1.73 8.82 7.37
C SER A 80 -0.31 9.34 7.23
N VAL A 81 -0.19 10.65 6.99
CA VAL A 81 1.09 11.38 7.10
C VAL A 81 1.47 11.59 8.57
N ASN A 82 0.49 11.54 9.47
CA ASN A 82 0.66 11.75 10.91
C ASN A 82 0.74 10.45 11.72
N ASP A 83 0.73 9.28 11.07
CA ASP A 83 1.07 8.06 11.80
C ASP A 83 2.57 8.15 12.08
N ASP A 84 2.96 8.19 13.36
CA ASP A 84 4.34 8.11 13.83
C ASP A 84 4.92 6.72 13.52
N TYR A 85 5.12 6.42 12.23
CA TYR A 85 5.77 5.20 11.79
C TYR A 85 7.19 5.15 12.36
N PRO A 86 7.66 3.95 12.74
CA PRO A 86 8.98 3.80 13.33
C PRO A 86 10.03 4.34 12.34
N LYS A 87 10.99 5.10 12.84
CA LYS A 87 12.06 5.67 12.02
C LYS A 87 13.07 4.58 11.67
N THR A 88 13.29 3.66 12.60
CA THR A 88 14.27 2.58 12.50
C THR A 88 13.64 1.20 12.56
N LEU A 89 14.39 0.17 12.15
CA LEU A 89 13.99 -1.23 12.32
C LEU A 89 13.87 -1.66 13.79
N ALA A 90 14.72 -1.11 14.66
CA ALA A 90 14.74 -1.46 16.08
C ALA A 90 13.46 -1.04 16.82
N GLU A 91 12.80 0.04 16.37
CA GLU A 91 11.55 0.54 16.95
C GLU A 91 10.33 -0.25 16.47
N LEU A 92 10.48 -1.04 15.40
CA LEU A 92 9.36 -1.70 14.74
C LEU A 92 8.61 -2.69 15.65
N PRO A 93 9.26 -3.56 16.45
CA PRO A 93 8.54 -4.47 17.33
C PRO A 93 7.67 -3.72 18.35
N LYS A 94 8.21 -2.66 18.95
CA LYS A 94 7.47 -1.82 19.90
C LYS A 94 6.30 -1.09 19.22
N PHE A 95 6.51 -0.63 18.00
CA PHE A 95 5.45 0.00 17.21
C PHE A 95 4.32 -0.99 16.90
N LEU A 96 4.64 -2.19 16.41
CA LEU A 96 3.66 -3.23 16.07
C LEU A 96 2.88 -3.75 17.28
N ALA A 97 3.50 -3.76 18.47
CA ALA A 97 2.81 -4.14 19.70
C ALA A 97 1.76 -3.10 20.16
N ASN A 98 2.02 -1.82 19.89
CA ASN A 98 1.20 -0.72 20.39
C ASN A 98 0.20 -0.17 19.37
N ASN A 99 0.33 -0.55 18.10
CA ASN A 99 -0.46 0.00 17.01
C ASN A 99 -1.08 -1.15 16.19
N GLN A 100 -2.26 -0.91 15.63
CA GLN A 100 -2.91 -1.85 14.71
C GLN A 100 -3.01 -1.22 13.32
N PRO A 101 -2.91 -2.03 12.25
CA PRO A 101 -3.13 -1.53 10.89
C PRO A 101 -4.57 -1.05 10.78
N ARG A 102 -4.76 0.14 10.19
CA ARG A 102 -6.09 0.60 9.80
C ARG A 102 -6.49 -0.14 8.53
N SER A 103 -7.75 -0.56 8.47
CA SER A 103 -8.33 -1.12 7.24
C SER A 103 -8.25 -0.06 6.15
N ILE A 104 -7.86 -0.46 4.94
CA ILE A 104 -7.82 0.46 3.79
C ILE A 104 -9.23 1.02 3.64
N LYS A 105 -9.40 2.33 3.87
CA LYS A 105 -10.71 2.94 3.60
C LYS A 105 -11.03 2.68 2.12
N PRO A 106 -12.27 2.30 1.77
CA PRO A 106 -12.68 2.35 0.38
C PRO A 106 -12.34 3.75 -0.13
N TYR A 107 -11.64 3.81 -1.26
CA TYR A 107 -11.22 5.06 -1.87
C TYR A 107 -12.48 5.88 -2.19
N ASP A 108 -12.81 6.81 -1.29
CA ASP A 108 -13.92 7.75 -1.48
C ASP A 108 -13.56 8.63 -2.69
N ASN A 109 -14.32 8.47 -3.77
CA ASN A 109 -14.19 9.25 -5.01
C ASN A 109 -14.94 10.57 -4.89
#